data_AF-A0A1T4ZAY9-F1
#
_entry.id   AF-A0A1T4ZAY9-F1
#
_cell.length_a   1.000
_cell.length_b   1.000
_cell.length_c   1.000
_cell.angle_alpha   90.00
_cell.angle_beta   90.00
_cell.angle_gamma   90.00
#
_symmetry.space_group_name_H-M   'P 1'
#
loop_
_entity.id
_entity.type
_entity.pdbx_description
1 polymer ?
#
loop_
_entity_poly.entity_id
_entity_poly.type
_entity_poly.pdbx_seq_one_letter_code
_entity_poly.pdbx_strand_id
1 'polypeptide(L)'
;MTYYIATVHKDTDSDYGVQFYDFPGCITAEKTIEATQIIAQEALIGHINLMVADGDEIPVPSSLETILSDSDHQDAIAFLVIHIPDKIFNIINTSTNKQQQPLKFAKSSPN
;
A
#
# COMPACT_ATOMS: atom_id res chain seq x y z
N MET A 1 8.64 -12.26 5.80
CA MET A 1 8.69 -10.91 6.40
C MET A 1 9.20 -10.00 5.31
N THR A 2 8.36 -9.09 4.84
CA THR A 2 8.68 -8.20 3.73
C THR A 2 8.85 -6.78 4.27
N TYR A 3 9.90 -6.09 3.84
CA TYR A 3 10.20 -4.72 4.27
C TYR A 3 10.34 -3.84 3.04
N TYR A 4 9.59 -2.75 3.00
CA TYR A 4 9.73 -1.73 1.98
C TYR A 4 10.34 -0.48 2.58
N ILE A 5 11.05 0.28 1.75
CA ILE A 5 11.68 1.53 2.16
C ILE A 5 10.86 2.68 1.60
N ALA A 6 10.58 3.64 2.48
CA ALA A 6 9.93 4.88 2.12
C ALA A 6 10.87 6.05 2.38
N THR A 7 10.84 7.05 1.50
CA THR A 7 11.60 8.30 1.66
C THR A 7 10.73 9.34 2.33
N VAL A 8 11.31 10.05 3.32
CA VAL A 8 10.66 11.14 4.03
C VAL A 8 11.17 12.46 3.45
N HIS A 9 10.23 13.32 3.08
CA HIS A 9 10.47 14.66 2.55
C HIS A 9 9.80 15.69 3.44
N LYS A 10 10.41 16.87 3.57
CA LYS A 10 9.80 17.96 4.33
C LYS A 10 10.29 19.32 3.83
N ASP A 11 9.32 20.14 3.45
CA ASP A 11 9.53 21.55 3.14
C ASP A 11 9.34 22.44 4.37
N THR A 12 9.73 23.71 4.21
CA THR A 12 9.52 24.74 5.23
C THR A 12 8.02 24.93 5.45
N ASP A 13 7.58 24.85 6.70
CA ASP A 13 6.17 24.95 7.12
C ASP A 13 5.20 23.90 6.53
N SER A 14 5.70 22.79 5.95
CA SER A 14 4.86 21.67 5.46
C SER A 14 4.65 20.56 6.50
N ASP A 15 3.77 19.62 6.21
CA ASP A 15 3.74 18.32 6.89
C ASP A 15 4.91 17.42 6.40
N TYR A 16 5.17 16.32 7.11
CA TYR A 16 6.13 15.31 6.69
C TYR A 16 5.50 14.45 5.59
N GLY A 17 6.03 14.52 4.37
CA GLY A 17 5.62 13.68 3.26
C GLY A 17 6.41 12.37 3.24
N VAL A 18 5.74 11.27 2.95
CA VAL A 18 6.35 9.96 2.74
C VAL A 18 5.90 9.37 1.42
N GLN A 19 6.87 8.85 0.68
CA GLN A 19 6.67 8.18 -0.60
C GLN A 19 7.41 6.85 -0.62
N PHE A 20 6.84 5.85 -1.29
CA PHE A 20 7.48 4.55 -1.48
C PHE A 20 8.16 4.48 -2.85
N TYR A 21 9.43 4.06 -2.86
CA TYR A 21 10.21 3.87 -4.10
C TYR A 21 9.58 2.79 -4.99
N ASP A 22 9.23 1.65 -4.38
CA ASP A 22 8.69 0.49 -5.08
C ASP A 22 7.22 0.66 -5.46
N PHE A 23 6.51 1.64 -4.88
CA PHE A 23 5.10 1.93 -5.16
C PHE A 23 4.91 3.40 -5.54
N PRO A 24 5.31 3.81 -6.76
CA PRO A 24 5.09 5.16 -7.25
C PRO A 24 3.61 5.55 -7.14
N GLY A 25 3.33 6.68 -6.52
CA GLY A 25 1.96 7.17 -6.28
C GLY A 25 1.35 6.76 -4.93
N CYS A 26 1.98 5.87 -4.17
CA CYS A 26 1.63 5.64 -2.76
C CYS A 26 2.32 6.71 -1.90
N ILE A 27 1.61 7.81 -1.64
CA ILE A 27 2.12 8.98 -0.90
C ILE A 27 1.22 9.25 0.30
N THR A 28 1.83 9.58 1.43
CA THR A 28 1.12 9.98 2.66
C THR A 28 1.79 11.22 3.25
N ALA A 29 1.05 12.03 4.00
CA ALA A 29 1.62 13.18 4.69
C ALA A 29 0.95 13.40 6.05
N GLU A 30 1.75 13.63 7.08
CA GLU A 30 1.26 13.89 8.44
C GLU A 30 2.14 14.89 9.19
N LYS A 31 1.59 15.48 10.26
CA LYS A 31 2.28 16.53 11.05
C LYS A 31 3.53 16.06 11.77
N THR A 32 3.61 14.77 12.10
CA THR A 32 4.76 14.18 12.82
C THR A 32 5.26 12.93 12.11
N ILE A 33 6.55 12.63 12.28
CA ILE A 33 7.18 11.45 11.67
C ILE A 33 6.51 10.16 12.18
N GLU A 34 6.18 10.10 13.47
CA GLU A 34 5.55 8.93 14.08
C GLU A 34 4.16 8.67 13.50
N ALA A 35 3.34 9.73 13.35
CA ALA A 35 2.05 9.62 12.70
C ALA A 35 2.21 9.20 11.23
N THR A 36 3.19 9.81 10.54
CA THR A 36 3.46 9.49 9.13
C THR A 36 3.83 8.02 8.96
N GLN A 37 4.65 7.45 9.85
CA GLN A 37 5.03 6.03 9.78
C GLN A 37 3.82 5.10 9.89
N ILE A 38 2.89 5.39 10.81
CA ILE A 38 1.68 4.60 11.02
C ILE A 38 0.80 4.67 9.76
N ILE A 39 0.52 5.89 9.28
CA ILE A 39 -0.33 6.11 8.11
C ILE A 39 0.31 5.56 6.84
N ALA A 40 1.63 5.68 6.67
CA ALA A 40 2.36 5.09 5.55
C ALA A 40 2.23 3.55 5.53
N GLN A 41 2.30 2.90 6.69
CA GLN A 41 2.09 1.45 6.76
C GLN A 41 0.66 1.07 6.34
N GLU A 42 -0.35 1.77 6.84
CA GLU A 42 -1.75 1.51 6.47
C GLU A 42 -2.01 1.75 4.98
N ALA A 43 -1.48 2.84 4.43
CA ALA A 43 -1.60 3.18 3.02
C ALA A 43 -0.95 2.11 2.13
N LEU A 44 0.26 1.66 2.48
CA LEU A 44 0.96 0.62 1.72
C LEU A 44 0.21 -0.72 1.77
N ILE A 45 -0.31 -1.11 2.94
CA ILE A 45 -1.13 -2.32 3.08
C ILE A 45 -2.40 -2.21 2.21
N GLY A 46 -3.07 -1.05 2.23
CA GLY A 46 -4.23 -0.78 1.40
C GLY A 46 -3.92 -0.89 -0.09
N HIS A 47 -2.83 -0.27 -0.53
CA HIS A 47 -2.38 -0.29 -1.92
C HIS A 47 -2.07 -1.71 -2.40
N ILE A 48 -1.31 -2.49 -1.62
CA ILE A 48 -1.03 -3.89 -1.92
C ILE A 48 -2.32 -4.71 -1.98
N ASN A 49 -3.27 -4.52 -1.06
CA ASN A 49 -4.54 -5.25 -1.11
C ASN A 49 -5.33 -4.97 -2.39
N LEU A 50 -5.30 -3.73 -2.90
CA LEU A 50 -5.94 -3.38 -4.17
C LEU A 50 -5.24 -4.10 -5.33
N MET A 51 -3.90 -4.03 -5.41
CA MET A 51 -3.13 -4.76 -6.42
C MET A 51 -3.41 -6.27 -6.39
N VAL A 52 -3.43 -6.87 -5.20
CA VAL A 52 -3.76 -8.29 -5.00
C VAL A 52 -5.19 -8.61 -5.46
N ALA A 53 -6.15 -7.72 -5.21
CA ALA A 53 -7.54 -7.90 -5.63
C ALA A 53 -7.72 -7.80 -7.16
N ASP A 54 -6.95 -6.92 -7.80
CA ASP A 54 -6.94 -6.73 -9.24
C ASP A 54 -6.09 -7.79 -9.97
N GLY A 55 -5.31 -8.57 -9.24
CA GLY A 55 -4.44 -9.64 -9.76
C GLY A 55 -3.10 -9.11 -10.28
N ASP A 56 -2.72 -7.91 -9.88
CA ASP A 56 -1.46 -7.27 -10.25
C ASP A 56 -0.27 -7.91 -9.50
N GLU A 57 0.90 -7.86 -10.14
CA GLU A 57 2.14 -8.32 -9.52
C GLU A 57 2.63 -7.30 -8.49
N ILE A 58 2.93 -7.78 -7.28
CA ILE A 58 3.52 -6.95 -6.24
C ILE A 58 5.03 -6.78 -6.51
N PRO A 59 5.55 -5.55 -6.54
CA PRO A 59 6.97 -5.30 -6.77
C PRO A 59 7.83 -5.91 -5.67
N VAL A 60 9.02 -6.38 -6.04
CA VAL A 60 10.02 -6.86 -5.08
C VAL A 60 10.64 -5.65 -4.37
N PRO A 61 10.81 -5.68 -3.04
CA PRO A 61 11.38 -4.55 -2.32
C PRO A 61 12.80 -4.21 -2.80
N SER A 62 13.03 -2.92 -3.08
CA SER A 62 14.35 -2.42 -3.45
C SER A 62 15.29 -2.31 -2.25
N SER A 63 16.59 -2.38 -2.51
CA SER A 63 17.62 -2.16 -1.50
C SER A 63 17.81 -0.67 -1.22
N LEU A 64 18.30 -0.32 -0.03
CA LEU A 64 18.61 1.07 0.29
C LEU A 64 19.70 1.65 -0.64
N GLU A 65 20.66 0.82 -1.08
CA GLU A 65 21.71 1.25 -2.02
C GLU A 65 21.12 1.68 -3.36
N THR A 66 20.11 0.94 -3.88
CA THR A 66 19.42 1.30 -5.13
C THR A 66 18.71 2.64 -4.99
N ILE A 67 18.02 2.87 -3.86
CA ILE A 67 17.27 4.11 -3.63
C ILE A 67 18.23 5.30 -3.51
N LEU A 68 19.34 5.13 -2.79
CA LEU A 68 20.34 6.19 -2.59
C LEU A 68 21.12 6.55 -3.87
N SER A 69 21.21 5.63 -4.83
CA SER A 69 21.86 5.89 -6.12
C SER A 69 20.94 6.58 -7.13
N ASP A 70 19.65 6.69 -6.82
CA ASP A 70 18.66 7.39 -7.62
C ASP A 70 18.66 8.90 -7.30
N SER A 71 18.78 9.75 -8.33
CA SER A 71 18.81 11.20 -8.16
C SER A 71 17.51 11.78 -7.62
N ASP A 72 16.38 11.13 -7.90
CA ASP A 72 15.05 11.65 -7.56
C ASP A 72 14.72 11.46 -6.08
N HIS A 73 15.62 10.83 -5.32
CA HIS A 73 15.44 10.51 -3.90
C HIS A 73 16.55 11.13 -3.03
N GLN A 74 17.41 11.99 -3.59
CA GLN A 74 18.52 12.63 -2.86
C GLN A 74 18.09 13.79 -1.95
N ASP A 75 16.88 14.32 -2.13
CA ASP A 75 16.27 15.35 -1.29
C ASP A 75 15.59 14.77 -0.04
N ALA A 76 15.53 13.44 0.09
CA ALA A 76 15.00 12.76 1.26
C ALA A 76 15.80 13.13 2.52
N ILE A 77 15.09 13.57 3.55
CA ILE A 77 15.69 13.92 4.84
C ILE A 77 15.81 12.73 5.79
N ALA A 78 15.06 11.65 5.53
CA ALA A 78 15.10 10.41 6.28
C ALA A 78 14.52 9.24 5.46
N PHE A 79 14.75 8.02 5.95
CA PHE A 79 14.19 6.78 5.40
C PHE A 79 13.40 6.05 6.47
N LEU A 80 12.26 5.49 6.10
CA LEU A 80 11.45 4.63 6.96
C LEU A 80 11.44 3.21 6.40
N VAL A 81 11.66 2.24 7.29
CA VAL A 81 11.54 0.82 6.97
C VAL A 81 10.16 0.34 7.41
N ILE A 82 9.30 0.04 6.45
CA ILE A 82 7.92 -0.35 6.68
C ILE A 82 7.79 -1.87 6.55
N HIS A 83 7.38 -2.51 7.64
CA HIS A 83 7.15 -3.95 7.66
C HIS A 83 5.76 -4.30 7.14
N ILE A 84 5.71 -5.24 6.18
CA ILE A 84 4.49 -5.78 5.61
C ILE A 84 4.37 -7.27 5.98
N PRO A 85 3.31 -7.64 6.73
CA PRO A 85 3.03 -9.04 7.06
C PRO A 85 2.76 -9.88 5.81
N ASP A 86 3.45 -11.03 5.68
CA ASP A 86 3.32 -11.92 4.51
C ASP A 86 1.89 -12.43 4.27
N LYS A 87 1.06 -12.45 5.32
CA LYS A 87 -0.36 -12.85 5.24
C LYS A 87 -1.17 -12.04 4.22
N ILE A 88 -0.73 -10.83 3.89
CA ILE A 88 -1.40 -9.94 2.93
C ILE A 88 -1.36 -10.54 1.51
N PHE A 89 -0.29 -11.26 1.17
CA PHE A 89 -0.13 -11.85 -0.17
C PHE A 89 -0.95 -13.12 -0.40
N ASN A 90 -1.52 -13.72 0.65
CA ASN A 90 -2.20 -15.02 0.57
C ASN A 90 -3.71 -14.93 0.28
N ILE A 91 -4.26 -13.73 0.13
CA ILE A 91 -5.72 -13.50 0.04
C ILE A 91 -6.33 -13.97 -1.29
N ILE A 92 -5.51 -14.14 -2.34
CA ILE A 92 -5.91 -14.58 -3.70
C ILE A 92 -6.66 -15.93 -3.77
N ASN A 93 -6.53 -16.82 -2.78
CA ASN A 93 -7.07 -18.19 -2.89
C ASN A 93 -8.44 -18.44 -2.24
N THR A 94 -9.14 -17.43 -1.71
CA THR A 94 -10.34 -17.69 -0.87
C THR A 94 -11.68 -17.10 -1.33
N SER A 95 -11.75 -16.26 -2.37
CA SER A 95 -13.02 -15.58 -2.72
C SER A 95 -13.58 -15.77 -4.13
N THR A 96 -12.95 -16.54 -5.03
CA THR A 96 -13.58 -16.91 -6.32
C THR A 96 -14.60 -18.05 -6.22
N ASN A 97 -14.96 -18.52 -5.02
CA ASN A 97 -15.99 -19.57 -4.86
C ASN A 97 -17.02 -19.31 -3.74
N LYS A 98 -17.52 -18.08 -3.62
CA LYS A 98 -18.78 -17.79 -2.92
C LYS A 98 -19.88 -17.45 -3.92
N GLN A 99 -20.48 -18.52 -4.44
CA GLN A 99 -21.89 -18.64 -4.82
C GLN A 99 -22.55 -17.41 -5.49
N GLN A 100 -22.63 -17.48 -6.82
CA GLN A 100 -23.82 -17.00 -7.52
C GLN A 100 -25.04 -17.76 -6.99
N GLN A 101 -25.73 -17.21 -5.98
CA GLN A 101 -27.10 -17.62 -5.70
C GLN A 101 -27.98 -16.97 -6.78
N PRO A 102 -28.76 -17.74 -7.56
CA PRO A 102 -29.76 -17.12 -8.41
C PRO A 102 -30.83 -16.50 -7.50
N LEU A 103 -30.99 -15.17 -7.57
CA LEU A 103 -32.16 -14.48 -7.01
C LEU A 103 -33.41 -15.15 -7.60
N LYS A 104 -34.05 -16.02 -6.82
CA LYS A 104 -35.40 -16.48 -7.12
C LYS A 104 -36.33 -15.28 -6.93
N PHE A 105 -36.62 -14.58 -8.02
CA PHE A 105 -37.75 -13.66 -8.10
C PHE A 105 -39.03 -14.49 -7.92
N ALA A 106 -39.50 -14.59 -6.67
CA ALA A 106 -40.85 -15.03 -6.38
C ALA A 106 -41.80 -13.98 -6.96
N LYS A 107 -42.47 -14.33 -8.07
CA LYS A 107 -43.60 -13.57 -8.59
C LYS A 107 -44.71 -13.62 -7.54
N SER A 108 -44.94 -12.52 -6.84
CA SER A 108 -46.19 -12.28 -6.13
C SER A 108 -47.25 -11.90 -7.16
N SER A 109 -48.07 -12.87 -7.57
CA SER A 109 -49.35 -12.59 -8.22
C SER A 109 -50.36 -12.11 -7.17
N PRO A 110 -51.11 -11.04 -7.44
CA PRO A 110 -52.26 -10.66 -6.62
C PRO A 110 -53.51 -11.40 -7.13
N ASN A 111 -54.27 -12.02 -6.23
CA ASN A 111 -55.73 -12.10 -6.34
C ASN A 111 -56.33 -12.46 -4.97
#